data_AF-A0A2E8KBR1-F1
#
_entry.id   AF-A0A2E8KBR1-F1
#
_cell.length_a   1.000
_cell.length_b   1.000
_cell.length_c   1.000
_cell.angle_alpha   90.00
_cell.angle_beta   90.00
_cell.angle_gamma   90.00
#
_symmetry.space_group_name_H-M   'P 1'
#
loop_
_entity.id
_entity.type
_entity.pdbx_description
1 polymer ?
#
loop_
_entity_poly.entity_id
_entity_poly.type
_entity_poly.pdbx_seq_one_letter_code
_entity_poly.pdbx_strand_id
1 'polypeptide(L)'
;MANKSAHDMLEELEEQFHGVHKKILNSKDNYLASHQKEYDQARASYQRQKKKLEKATNKVAKEADRFRRKGTKAAQNQLKKARAASVVLTEALSEARGIMTTAQDKLKSARPFEKKLAARARALAAFEKEWEKKQTVAEKAKADRAKKRKAAAKKKPVVSP
;
A
#
# COMPACT_ATOMS: atom_id res chain seq x y z
N MET A 1 -7.13 41.88 9.38
CA MET A 1 -6.33 40.66 9.09
C MET A 1 -4.87 41.10 9.13
N ALA A 2 -4.13 40.73 10.18
CA ALA A 2 -2.71 41.08 10.25
C ALA A 2 -1.98 40.49 9.04
N ASN A 3 -1.16 41.29 8.35
CA ASN A 3 -0.35 40.81 7.25
C ASN A 3 0.67 39.82 7.80
N LYS A 4 0.44 38.52 7.57
CA LYS A 4 1.38 37.45 7.91
C LYS A 4 2.75 37.81 7.32
N SER A 5 3.79 37.67 8.11
CA SER A 5 5.14 37.88 7.61
C SER A 5 5.47 36.82 6.56
N ALA A 6 6.39 37.10 5.65
CA ALA A 6 6.84 36.10 4.68
C ALA A 6 7.42 34.84 5.36
N HIS A 7 7.88 34.96 6.61
CA HIS A 7 8.36 33.85 7.42
C HIS A 7 7.19 32.98 7.91
N ASP A 8 6.13 33.60 8.43
CA ASP A 8 4.94 32.89 8.92
C ASP A 8 4.23 32.13 7.78
N MET A 9 4.20 32.72 6.57
CA MET A 9 3.69 32.04 5.37
C MET A 9 4.56 30.85 4.95
N LEU A 10 5.87 30.93 5.15
CA LEU A 10 6.79 29.83 4.86
C LEU A 10 6.61 28.66 5.83
N GLU A 11 6.50 28.95 7.13
CA GLU A 11 6.25 27.91 8.15
C GLU A 11 4.91 27.19 7.89
N GLU A 12 3.84 27.94 7.58
CA GLU A 12 2.54 27.36 7.26
C GLU A 12 2.57 26.47 6.01
N LEU A 13 3.33 26.86 4.98
CA LEU A 13 3.52 26.04 3.78
C LEU A 13 4.34 24.77 4.05
N GLU A 14 5.36 24.84 4.90
CA GLU A 14 6.16 23.68 5.32
C GLU A 14 5.31 22.69 6.14
N GLU A 15 4.47 23.18 7.07
CA GLU A 15 3.53 22.34 7.81
C GLU A 15 2.49 21.67 6.90
N GLN A 16 1.91 22.43 5.97
CA GLN A 16 0.96 21.90 4.99
C GLN A 16 1.61 20.84 4.11
N PHE A 17 2.85 21.08 3.67
CA PHE A 17 3.62 20.14 2.87
C PHE A 17 3.86 18.83 3.63
N HIS A 18 4.36 18.88 4.87
CA HIS A 18 4.57 17.69 5.69
C HIS A 18 3.25 16.95 5.99
N GLY A 19 2.17 17.70 6.24
CA GLY A 19 0.84 17.14 6.44
C GLY A 19 0.34 16.36 5.23
N VAL A 20 0.49 16.92 4.02
CA VAL A 20 0.13 16.24 2.76
C VAL A 20 1.05 15.05 2.50
N HIS A 21 2.36 15.20 2.71
CA HIS A 21 3.33 14.13 2.52
C HIS A 21 3.00 12.92 3.40
N LYS A 22 2.73 13.14 4.69
CA LYS A 22 2.35 12.08 5.64
C LYS A 22 1.05 11.40 5.25
N LYS A 23 0.04 12.16 4.81
CA LYS A 23 -1.23 11.60 4.29
C LYS A 23 -1.01 10.71 3.07
N ILE A 24 -0.14 11.13 2.15
CA ILE A 24 0.20 10.36 0.95
C ILE A 24 0.89 9.05 1.32
N LEU A 25 1.88 9.08 2.23
CA LEU A 25 2.57 7.87 2.70
C LEU A 25 1.61 6.90 3.41
N ASN A 26 0.79 7.40 4.34
CA ASN A 26 -0.17 6.55 5.05
C ASN A 26 -1.22 5.95 4.10
N SER A 27 -1.72 6.73 3.14
CA SER A 27 -2.67 6.25 2.13
C SER A 27 -2.07 5.16 1.26
N LYS A 28 -0.80 5.32 0.85
CA LYS A 28 -0.04 4.31 0.10
C LYS A 28 0.05 3.00 0.88
N ASP A 29 0.50 3.05 2.13
CA ASP A 29 0.74 1.85 2.93
C ASP A 29 -0.58 1.13 3.23
N ASN A 30 -1.64 1.88 3.54
CA ASN A 30 -2.99 1.33 3.73
C ASN A 30 -3.55 0.69 2.45
N TYR A 31 -3.33 1.30 1.29
CA TYR A 31 -3.79 0.79 0.00
C TYR A 31 -3.12 -0.56 -0.34
N LEU A 32 -1.82 -0.70 -0.10
CA LEU A 32 -1.12 -1.97 -0.31
C LEU A 32 -1.54 -3.03 0.70
N ALA A 33 -1.63 -2.63 1.98
CA ALA A 33 -2.08 -3.53 3.03
C ALA A 33 -3.49 -4.06 2.78
N SER A 34 -4.40 -3.24 2.24
CA SER A 34 -5.75 -3.68 1.89
C SER A 34 -5.75 -4.69 0.75
N HIS A 35 -5.03 -4.43 -0.35
CA HIS A 35 -4.92 -5.38 -1.48
C HIS A 35 -4.25 -6.70 -1.08
N GLN A 36 -3.23 -6.63 -0.22
CA GLN A 36 -2.58 -7.82 0.32
C GLN A 36 -3.55 -8.64 1.18
N LYS A 37 -4.31 -7.98 2.05
CA LYS A 37 -5.34 -8.62 2.88
C LYS A 37 -6.43 -9.28 2.03
N GLU A 38 -6.91 -8.61 0.99
CA GLU A 38 -7.89 -9.17 0.04
C GLU A 38 -7.35 -10.44 -0.63
N TYR A 39 -6.11 -10.40 -1.10
CA TYR A 39 -5.45 -11.55 -1.72
C TYR A 39 -5.32 -12.72 -0.72
N ASP A 40 -4.88 -12.46 0.51
CA ASP A 40 -4.70 -13.49 1.52
C ASP A 40 -6.04 -14.14 1.93
N GLN A 41 -7.11 -13.35 2.03
CA GLN A 41 -8.46 -13.86 2.24
C GLN A 41 -8.95 -14.74 1.08
N ALA A 42 -8.77 -14.29 -0.16
CA ALA A 42 -9.13 -15.05 -1.35
C ALA A 42 -8.33 -16.36 -1.45
N ARG A 43 -7.02 -16.30 -1.17
CA ARG A 43 -6.13 -17.47 -1.11
C ARG A 43 -6.59 -18.46 -0.04
N ALA A 44 -6.93 -17.99 1.17
CA ALA A 44 -7.44 -18.84 2.23
C ALA A 44 -8.77 -19.52 1.85
N SER A 45 -9.67 -18.80 1.18
CA SER A 45 -10.93 -19.36 0.66
C SER A 45 -10.67 -20.45 -0.38
N TYR A 46 -9.80 -20.19 -1.36
CA TYR A 46 -9.38 -21.17 -2.37
C TYR A 46 -8.82 -22.45 -1.72
N GLN A 47 -7.94 -22.32 -0.72
CA GLN A 47 -7.38 -23.48 -0.02
C GLN A 47 -8.44 -24.27 0.75
N ARG A 48 -9.43 -23.60 1.35
CA ARG A 48 -10.55 -24.28 2.01
C ARG A 48 -11.39 -25.06 1.01
N GLN A 49 -11.70 -24.49 -0.15
CA GLN A 49 -12.46 -25.19 -1.19
C GLN A 49 -11.67 -26.36 -1.77
N LYS A 50 -10.36 -26.19 -1.97
CA LYS A 50 -9.47 -27.26 -2.44
C LYS A 50 -9.51 -28.47 -1.50
N LYS A 51 -9.38 -28.24 -0.18
CA LYS A 51 -9.49 -29.30 0.84
C LYS A 51 -10.87 -29.97 0.86
N LYS A 52 -11.95 -29.22 0.62
CA LYS A 52 -13.31 -29.78 0.52
C LYS A 52 -13.44 -30.68 -0.72
N LEU A 53 -12.91 -30.24 -1.86
CA LEU A 53 -12.90 -31.04 -3.09
C LEU A 53 -12.11 -32.34 -2.89
N GLU A 54 -10.92 -32.28 -2.29
CA GLU A 54 -10.12 -33.48 -1.98
C GLU A 54 -10.91 -34.48 -1.13
N LYS A 55 -11.62 -34.02 -0.09
CA LYS A 55 -12.50 -34.87 0.73
C LYS A 55 -13.66 -35.46 -0.08
N ALA A 56 -14.27 -34.68 -0.97
CA ALA A 56 -15.36 -35.14 -1.83
C ALA A 56 -14.89 -36.19 -2.85
N THR A 57 -13.75 -35.97 -3.49
CA THR A 57 -13.12 -36.94 -4.40
C THR A 57 -12.80 -38.25 -3.69
N ASN A 58 -12.25 -38.17 -2.47
CA ASN A 58 -12.01 -39.36 -1.65
C ASN A 58 -13.32 -40.09 -1.29
N LYS A 59 -14.41 -39.35 -1.05
CA LYS A 59 -15.73 -39.93 -0.81
C LYS A 59 -16.29 -40.62 -2.07
N VAL A 60 -16.10 -40.01 -3.25
CA VAL A 60 -16.47 -40.63 -4.54
C VAL A 60 -15.73 -41.95 -4.72
N ALA A 61 -14.42 -42.00 -4.47
CA ALA A 61 -13.64 -43.23 -4.56
C ALA A 61 -14.18 -44.32 -3.62
N LYS A 62 -14.44 -43.98 -2.35
CA LYS A 62 -15.00 -44.92 -1.36
C LYS A 62 -16.37 -45.46 -1.77
N GLU A 63 -17.28 -44.60 -2.24
CA GLU A 63 -18.61 -45.04 -2.68
C GLU A 63 -18.54 -45.83 -4.00
N ALA A 64 -17.56 -45.54 -4.87
CA ALA A 64 -17.32 -46.32 -6.08
C ALA A 64 -16.86 -47.75 -5.75
N ASP A 65 -15.95 -47.90 -4.80
CA ASP A 65 -15.53 -49.23 -4.33
C ASP A 65 -16.66 -49.98 -3.64
N ARG A 66 -17.48 -49.29 -2.84
CA ARG A 66 -18.67 -49.89 -2.21
C ARG A 66 -19.68 -50.35 -3.25
N PHE A 67 -19.91 -49.56 -4.30
CA PHE A 67 -20.77 -49.96 -5.42
C PHE A 67 -20.17 -51.16 -6.18
N ARG A 68 -18.86 -51.16 -6.48
CA ARG A 68 -18.19 -52.30 -7.13
C ARG A 68 -18.34 -53.60 -6.33
N ARG A 69 -18.25 -53.53 -4.99
CA ARG A 69 -18.37 -54.70 -4.10
C ARG A 69 -19.81 -55.17 -3.90
N LYS A 70 -20.77 -54.24 -3.73
CA LYS A 70 -22.15 -54.58 -3.33
C LYS A 70 -23.14 -54.61 -4.49
N GLY A 71 -22.91 -53.86 -5.57
CA GLY A 71 -23.79 -53.80 -6.75
C GLY A 71 -25.20 -53.26 -6.51
N THR A 72 -25.54 -52.76 -5.31
CA THR A 72 -26.93 -52.41 -4.98
C THR A 72 -27.35 -51.05 -5.52
N LYS A 73 -28.67 -50.88 -5.79
CA LYS A 73 -29.27 -49.58 -6.16
C LYS A 73 -28.96 -48.49 -5.13
N ALA A 74 -28.97 -48.83 -3.84
CA ALA A 74 -28.62 -47.89 -2.77
C ALA A 74 -27.17 -47.40 -2.89
N ALA A 75 -26.21 -48.30 -3.14
CA ALA A 75 -24.81 -47.93 -3.36
C ALA A 75 -24.61 -47.08 -4.63
N GLN A 76 -25.34 -47.41 -5.70
CA GLN A 76 -25.33 -46.61 -6.93
C GLN A 76 -25.84 -45.18 -6.68
N ASN A 77 -26.91 -45.01 -5.91
CA ASN A 77 -27.46 -43.70 -5.57
C ASN A 77 -26.50 -42.88 -4.71
N GLN A 78 -25.79 -43.50 -3.75
CA GLN A 78 -24.76 -42.81 -2.97
C GLN A 78 -23.58 -42.38 -3.84
N LEU A 79 -23.14 -43.23 -4.77
CA LEU A 79 -22.10 -42.86 -5.74
C LEU A 79 -22.53 -41.67 -6.62
N LYS A 80 -23.76 -41.67 -7.13
CA LYS A 80 -24.32 -40.55 -7.91
C LYS A 80 -24.32 -39.25 -7.10
N LYS A 81 -24.79 -39.29 -5.84
CA LYS A 81 -24.78 -38.15 -4.92
C LYS A 81 -23.38 -37.63 -4.65
N ALA A 82 -22.43 -38.53 -4.39
CA ALA A 82 -21.03 -38.16 -4.14
C ALA A 82 -20.41 -37.49 -5.37
N ARG A 83 -20.67 -38.01 -6.58
CA ARG A 83 -20.19 -37.42 -7.84
C ARG A 83 -20.77 -36.03 -8.07
N ALA A 84 -22.09 -35.87 -7.91
CA ALA A 84 -22.75 -34.58 -8.05
C ALA A 84 -22.16 -33.53 -7.07
N ALA A 85 -21.95 -33.90 -5.81
CA ALA A 85 -21.33 -33.02 -4.83
C ALA A 85 -19.88 -32.63 -5.22
N SER A 86 -19.11 -33.56 -5.78
CA SER A 86 -17.75 -33.29 -6.27
C SER A 86 -17.73 -32.32 -7.45
N VAL A 87 -18.70 -32.40 -8.36
CA VAL A 87 -18.85 -31.48 -9.49
C VAL A 87 -19.11 -30.06 -8.99
N VAL A 88 -20.10 -29.88 -8.12
CA VAL A 88 -20.42 -28.56 -7.52
C VAL A 88 -19.20 -27.96 -6.79
N LEU A 89 -18.43 -28.79 -6.07
CA LEU A 89 -17.22 -28.34 -5.39
C LEU A 89 -16.08 -27.98 -6.36
N THR A 90 -16.07 -28.55 -7.56
CA THR A 90 -15.09 -28.21 -8.61
C THR A 90 -15.40 -26.84 -9.20
N GLU A 91 -16.67 -26.55 -9.45
CA GLU A 91 -17.14 -25.22 -9.88
C GLU A 91 -16.82 -24.16 -8.82
N ALA A 92 -17.17 -24.42 -7.56
CA ALA A 92 -16.86 -23.51 -6.44
C ALA A 92 -15.34 -23.27 -6.27
N LEU A 93 -14.51 -24.27 -6.54
CA LEU A 93 -13.05 -24.10 -6.52
C LEU A 93 -12.56 -23.22 -7.69
N SER A 94 -13.16 -23.38 -8.86
CA SER A 94 -12.86 -22.57 -10.05
C SER A 94 -13.22 -21.09 -9.81
N GLU A 95 -14.40 -20.83 -9.26
CA GLU A 95 -14.81 -19.47 -8.86
C GLU A 95 -13.85 -18.86 -7.84
N ALA A 96 -13.52 -19.61 -6.77
CA ALA A 96 -12.56 -19.16 -5.76
C ALA A 96 -11.17 -18.86 -6.36
N ARG A 97 -10.74 -19.66 -7.36
CA ARG A 97 -9.49 -19.41 -8.10
C ARG A 97 -9.58 -18.14 -8.95
N GLY A 98 -10.73 -17.88 -9.58
CA GLY A 98 -11.00 -16.65 -10.32
C GLY A 98 -10.84 -15.43 -9.41
N ILE A 99 -11.53 -15.42 -8.27
CA ILE A 99 -11.45 -14.34 -7.27
C ILE A 99 -10.01 -14.13 -6.79
N MET A 100 -9.30 -15.22 -6.47
CA MET A 100 -7.90 -15.15 -6.04
C MET A 100 -6.99 -14.55 -7.12
N THR A 101 -7.18 -14.93 -8.38
CA THR A 101 -6.42 -14.39 -9.51
C THR A 101 -6.68 -12.89 -9.67
N THR A 102 -7.95 -12.47 -9.64
CA THR A 102 -8.31 -11.06 -9.69
C THR A 102 -7.70 -10.26 -8.54
N ALA A 103 -7.75 -10.77 -7.31
CA ALA A 103 -7.11 -10.12 -6.16
C ALA A 103 -5.59 -10.04 -6.33
N GLN A 104 -4.96 -11.07 -6.90
CA GLN A 104 -3.53 -11.08 -7.19
C GLN A 104 -3.16 -10.02 -8.23
N ASP A 105 -3.98 -9.85 -9.26
CA ASP A 105 -3.73 -8.88 -10.33
C ASP A 105 -3.96 -7.43 -9.85
N LYS A 106 -4.96 -7.20 -8.97
CA LYS A 106 -5.12 -5.93 -8.24
C LYS A 106 -3.89 -5.60 -7.38
N LEU A 107 -3.36 -6.58 -6.65
CA LEU A 107 -2.13 -6.40 -5.87
C LEU A 107 -0.92 -6.09 -6.78
N LYS A 108 -0.79 -6.78 -7.92
CA LYS A 108 0.28 -6.50 -8.89
C LYS A 108 0.16 -5.11 -9.50
N SER A 109 -1.05 -4.65 -9.83
CA SER A 109 -1.29 -3.32 -10.40
C SER A 109 -1.18 -2.19 -9.37
N ALA A 110 -1.30 -2.49 -8.08
CA ALA A 110 -1.01 -1.54 -7.01
C ALA A 110 0.49 -1.23 -6.85
N ARG A 111 1.40 -2.16 -7.18
CA ARG A 111 2.86 -1.98 -7.07
C ARG A 111 3.45 -0.89 -7.99
N PRO A 112 2.99 -0.67 -9.24
CA PRO A 112 3.39 0.48 -10.04
C PRO A 112 3.09 1.85 -9.40
N PHE A 113 1.99 1.95 -8.65
CA PHE A 113 1.69 3.15 -7.85
C PHE A 113 2.78 3.38 -6.80
N GLU A 114 3.31 2.30 -6.24
CA GLU A 114 4.45 2.31 -5.32
C GLU A 114 5.72 2.89 -5.95
N LYS A 115 6.06 2.50 -7.19
CA LYS A 115 7.24 3.04 -7.89
C LYS A 115 7.10 4.54 -8.14
N LYS A 116 5.93 4.99 -8.59
CA LYS A 116 5.66 6.42 -8.82
C LYS A 116 5.65 7.21 -7.50
N LEU A 117 5.07 6.66 -6.43
CA LEU A 117 5.08 7.29 -5.11
C LEU A 117 6.47 7.32 -4.48
N ALA A 118 7.25 6.26 -4.60
CA ALA A 118 8.64 6.23 -4.13
C ALA A 118 9.52 7.21 -4.92
N ALA A 119 9.31 7.34 -6.24
CA ALA A 119 10.00 8.35 -7.05
C ALA A 119 9.63 9.77 -6.60
N ARG A 120 8.33 10.03 -6.34
CA ARG A 120 7.87 11.32 -5.78
C ARG A 120 8.46 11.58 -4.40
N ALA A 121 8.46 10.59 -3.50
CA ALA A 121 9.04 10.72 -2.17
C ALA A 121 10.56 10.98 -2.23
N ARG A 122 11.29 10.33 -3.14
CA ARG A 122 12.71 10.62 -3.39
C ARG A 122 12.93 12.04 -3.94
N ALA A 123 12.09 12.49 -4.86
CA ALA A 123 12.15 13.85 -5.39
C ALA A 123 11.89 14.89 -4.28
N LEU A 124 10.94 14.62 -3.39
CA LEU A 124 10.66 15.47 -2.23
C LEU A 124 11.81 15.50 -1.23
N ALA A 125 12.40 14.34 -0.89
CA ALA A 125 13.57 14.29 -0.01
C ALA A 125 14.78 15.02 -0.61
N ALA A 126 14.97 14.91 -1.93
CA ALA A 126 16.01 15.67 -2.64
C ALA A 126 15.75 17.19 -2.57
N PHE A 127 14.49 17.60 -2.74
CA PHE A 127 14.08 19.00 -2.60
C PHE A 127 14.31 19.52 -1.17
N GLU A 128 13.89 18.80 -0.13
CA GLU A 128 14.12 19.17 1.28
C GLU A 128 15.62 19.40 1.56
N LYS A 129 16.48 18.51 1.06
CA LYS A 129 17.94 18.63 1.24
C LYS A 129 18.53 19.85 0.51
N GLU A 130 18.02 20.18 -0.67
CA GLU A 130 18.42 21.41 -1.38
C GLU A 130 17.88 22.66 -0.70
N TRP A 131 16.69 22.59 -0.13
CA TRP A 131 16.03 23.67 0.60
C TRP A 131 16.79 24.02 1.89
N GLU A 132 17.13 23.03 2.71
CA GLU A 132 17.98 23.22 3.91
C GLU A 132 19.33 23.87 3.56
N LYS A 133 19.95 23.45 2.45
CA LYS A 133 21.18 24.09 1.95
C LYS A 133 20.96 25.55 1.57
N LYS A 134 19.84 25.88 0.90
CA LYS A 134 19.53 27.27 0.56
C LYS A 134 19.24 28.13 1.80
N GLN A 135 18.51 27.60 2.78
CA GLN A 135 18.28 28.30 4.06
C GLN A 135 19.58 28.55 4.82
N THR A 136 20.44 27.53 4.98
CA THR A 136 21.72 27.69 5.68
C THR A 136 22.64 28.70 5.00
N VAL A 137 22.66 28.76 3.66
CA VAL A 137 23.38 29.80 2.90
C VAL A 137 22.75 31.18 3.09
N ALA A 138 21.42 31.29 3.05
CA ALA A 138 20.72 32.55 3.25
C ALA A 138 20.93 33.12 4.67
N GLU A 139 20.90 32.28 5.70
CA GLU A 139 21.16 32.67 7.08
C GLU A 139 22.62 33.09 7.29
N LYS A 140 23.60 32.39 6.69
CA LYS A 140 25.00 32.85 6.67
C LYS A 140 25.16 34.21 5.98
N ALA A 141 24.51 34.41 4.83
CA ALA A 141 24.57 35.67 4.11
C ALA A 141 23.93 36.83 4.88
N LYS A 142 22.82 36.58 5.60
CA LYS A 142 22.22 37.56 6.53
C LYS A 142 23.18 37.88 7.67
N ALA A 143 23.78 36.88 8.31
CA ALA A 143 24.73 37.07 9.40
C ALA A 143 25.95 37.90 8.95
N ASP A 144 26.48 37.64 7.76
CA ASP A 144 27.61 38.38 7.20
C ASP A 144 27.22 39.82 6.83
N ARG A 145 26.02 40.04 6.28
CA ARG A 145 25.48 41.39 6.05
C ARG A 145 25.29 42.15 7.37
N ALA A 146 24.81 41.49 8.43
CA ALA A 146 24.66 42.09 9.75
C ALA A 146 26.02 42.44 10.38
N LYS A 147 27.03 41.56 10.26
CA LYS A 147 28.40 41.83 10.68
C LYS A 147 29.01 43.02 9.93
N LYS A 148 28.87 43.07 8.60
CA LYS A 148 29.32 44.20 7.76
C LYS A 148 28.62 45.50 8.13
N ARG A 149 27.31 45.48 8.41
CA ARG A 149 26.56 46.65 8.89
C ARG A 149 27.02 47.13 10.26
N LYS A 150 27.25 46.22 11.22
CA LYS A 150 27.80 46.57 12.55
C LYS A 150 29.21 47.14 12.45
N ALA A 151 30.06 46.58 11.58
CA ALA A 151 31.41 47.10 11.33
C ALA A 151 31.39 48.47 10.63
N ALA A 152 30.49 48.70 9.67
CA ALA A 152 30.30 49.98 9.00
C ALA A 152 29.74 51.05 9.96
N ALA A 153 28.84 50.68 10.87
CA ALA A 153 28.32 51.57 11.91
C ALA A 153 29.41 52.02 12.90
N LYS A 154 30.37 51.13 13.23
CA LYS A 154 31.54 51.47 14.07
C LYS A 154 32.59 52.34 13.37
N LYS A 155 32.55 52.46 12.04
CA LYS A 155 33.47 53.29 11.24
C LYS A 155 32.90 54.65 10.84
N LYS A 156 31.66 54.99 11.21
CA LYS A 156 31.16 56.35 11.02
C LYS A 156 31.90 57.26 12.02
N PRO A 157 32.64 58.29 11.56
CA PRO A 157 33.20 59.27 12.48
C PRO A 157 32.07 59.95 13.22
N VAL A 158 32.24 60.09 14.54
CA VAL A 158 31.45 61.02 15.34
C VAL A 158 31.78 62.40 14.78
N VAL A 159 30.86 62.97 13.98
CA VAL A 159 30.88 64.39 13.69
C VAL A 159 30.37 65.05 14.97
N SER A 160 31.30 65.46 15.82
CA SER A 160 31.04 66.34 16.95
C SER A 160 31.10 67.81 16.48
N PRO A 161 30.31 68.69 17.10
CA PRO A 161 29.85 69.99 16.57
C PRO A 161 30.95 71.03 16.35
#